data_AF-A0A7T4N9W1-F1
#
_entry.id   AF-A0A7T4N9W1-F1
#
_cell.length_a   1.000
_cell.length_b   1.000
_cell.length_c   1.000
_cell.angle_alpha   90.00
_cell.angle_beta   90.00
_cell.angle_gamma   90.00
#
_symmetry.space_group_name_H-M   'P 1'
#
loop_
_entity.id
_entity.type
_entity.pdbx_description
1 polymer ?
#
loop_
_entity_poly.entity_id
_entity_poly.type
_entity_poly.pdbx_seq_one_letter_code
_entity_poly.pdbx_strand_id
1 'polypeptide(L)'
;MLMLLKSDRPEVVAALPSRVDVQTGSNLFKIFEREFKSSQSHLSNFLTACSHGNIRLALELFRGFVVSGYTNVGEMAQSGRWKIQMHQVLKPFMIPNRFFYNEQLSRIPNVFQIRSKTHGSHFTALRILFELHKGQDRKAPPFKPVAQLKAGFVETFGMAEDFDLNSDMLLKYGLVEANNRLDVFDTRVDSIKLTPYGEFVLTDLALAFTYLELVCVDCAISDAEKSNSIAQLSVDEYRMHVERNRLERVQLRIEKTAAFVEYLEHEEAREIELFNMHDRAKITANLRAAFDTERVRILSSAVRNS
;
A
#
# COMPACT_ATOMS: atom_id res chain seq x y z
N MET A 1 -9.49 5.82 -28.40
CA MET A 1 -8.01 5.68 -28.41
C MET A 1 -7.54 4.47 -29.24
N LEU A 2 -8.01 3.24 -28.98
CA LEU A 2 -7.71 2.08 -29.86
C LEU A 2 -8.16 2.29 -31.32
N MET A 3 -9.28 2.99 -31.55
CA MET A 3 -9.72 3.39 -32.89
C MET A 3 -8.83 4.47 -33.53
N LEU A 4 -8.16 5.30 -32.74
CA LEU A 4 -7.22 6.32 -33.24
C LEU A 4 -5.90 5.67 -33.68
N LEU A 5 -5.41 4.70 -32.91
CA LEU A 5 -4.21 3.94 -33.28
C LEU A 5 -4.41 3.07 -34.52
N LYS A 6 -5.63 2.58 -34.75
CA LYS A 6 -6.00 1.82 -35.95
C LYS A 6 -6.57 2.68 -37.08
N SER A 7 -6.45 4.00 -36.98
CA SER A 7 -7.03 4.90 -37.97
C SER A 7 -6.11 5.00 -39.19
N ASP A 8 -6.64 4.71 -40.37
CA ASP A 8 -5.94 4.95 -41.64
C ASP A 8 -6.01 6.41 -42.10
N ARG A 9 -6.58 7.30 -41.28
CA ARG A 9 -6.71 8.72 -41.62
C ARG A 9 -5.34 9.40 -41.57
N PRO A 10 -4.90 10.07 -42.66
CA PRO A 10 -3.55 10.65 -42.76
C PRO A 10 -3.23 11.64 -41.63
N GLU A 11 -4.21 12.45 -41.22
CA GLU A 11 -4.10 13.43 -40.14
C GLU A 11 -3.90 12.79 -38.75
N VAL A 12 -4.46 11.59 -38.52
CA VAL A 12 -4.31 10.86 -37.25
C VAL A 12 -2.96 10.15 -37.21
N VAL A 13 -2.55 9.55 -38.32
CA VAL A 13 -1.24 8.88 -38.45
C VAL A 13 -0.09 9.87 -38.32
N ALA A 14 -0.22 11.07 -38.91
CA ALA A 14 0.80 12.13 -38.80
C ALA A 14 0.93 12.72 -37.39
N ALA A 15 -0.12 12.64 -36.57
CA ALA A 15 -0.11 13.09 -35.18
C ALA A 15 0.42 12.04 -34.19
N LEU A 16 0.58 10.78 -34.63
CA LEU A 16 1.19 9.74 -33.81
C LEU A 16 2.71 9.96 -33.75
N PRO A 17 3.34 9.83 -32.57
CA PRO A 17 4.80 9.91 -32.47
C PRO A 17 5.43 8.86 -33.39
N SER A 18 6.36 9.28 -34.25
CA SER A 18 7.09 8.45 -35.21
C SER A 18 7.90 7.27 -34.61
N ARG A 19 7.80 7.05 -33.29
CA ARG A 19 8.54 6.06 -32.50
C ARG A 19 7.68 4.94 -31.89
N VAL A 20 6.34 5.00 -32.01
CA VAL A 20 5.47 3.96 -31.43
C VAL A 20 4.92 3.08 -32.52
N ASP A 21 5.39 1.84 -32.58
CA ASP A 21 4.75 0.80 -33.38
C ASP A 21 3.28 0.66 -32.97
N VAL A 22 2.38 0.83 -33.94
CA VAL A 22 0.92 0.84 -33.75
C VAL A 22 0.46 -0.45 -33.07
N GLN A 23 1.08 -1.59 -33.42
CA GLN A 23 0.72 -2.89 -32.85
C GLN A 23 1.11 -2.96 -31.36
N THR A 24 2.31 -2.51 -31.02
CA THR A 24 2.82 -2.40 -29.64
C THR A 24 1.91 -1.51 -28.80
N GLY A 25 1.55 -0.31 -29.29
CA GLY A 25 0.61 0.58 -28.60
C GLY A 25 -0.77 -0.06 -28.41
N SER A 26 -1.31 -0.69 -29.44
CA SER A 26 -2.59 -1.41 -29.40
C SER A 26 -2.59 -2.55 -28.37
N ASN A 27 -1.51 -3.33 -28.28
CA ASN A 27 -1.36 -4.39 -27.29
C ASN A 27 -1.38 -3.85 -25.86
N LEU A 28 -0.66 -2.76 -25.61
CA LEU A 28 -0.61 -2.11 -24.31
C LEU A 28 -2.00 -1.61 -23.87
N PHE A 29 -2.73 -0.92 -24.76
CA PHE A 29 -4.08 -0.45 -24.44
C PHE A 29 -5.05 -1.60 -24.19
N LYS A 30 -4.93 -2.73 -24.89
CA LYS A 30 -5.74 -3.94 -24.59
C LYS A 30 -5.42 -4.56 -23.23
N ILE A 31 -4.19 -4.42 -22.74
CA ILE A 31 -3.84 -4.84 -21.38
C ILE A 31 -4.59 -3.95 -20.38
N PHE A 32 -4.48 -2.63 -20.51
CA PHE A 32 -5.17 -1.70 -19.61
C PHE A 32 -6.69 -1.81 -19.69
N GLU A 33 -7.26 -2.00 -20.87
CA GLU A 33 -8.70 -2.23 -21.03
C GLU A 33 -9.17 -3.46 -20.24
N ARG A 34 -8.40 -4.56 -20.26
CA ARG A 34 -8.71 -5.76 -19.47
C ARG A 34 -8.58 -5.51 -17.97
N GLU A 35 -7.55 -4.78 -17.56
CA GLU A 35 -7.36 -4.40 -16.15
C GLU A 35 -8.55 -3.57 -15.65
N PHE A 36 -8.97 -2.53 -16.37
CA PHE A 36 -10.10 -1.69 -15.94
C PHE A 36 -11.47 -2.37 -16.01
N LYS A 37 -11.65 -3.39 -16.86
CA LYS A 37 -12.89 -4.18 -16.93
C LYS A 37 -12.96 -5.28 -15.86
N SER A 38 -11.84 -5.66 -15.26
CA SER A 38 -11.77 -6.75 -14.29
C SER A 38 -11.98 -6.24 -12.87
N SER A 39 -12.94 -6.83 -12.15
CA SER A 39 -13.13 -6.57 -10.71
C SER A 39 -11.99 -7.12 -9.84
N GLN A 40 -11.12 -7.95 -10.41
CA GLN A 40 -9.98 -8.57 -9.74
C GLN A 40 -8.66 -7.87 -10.11
N SER A 41 -8.71 -6.71 -10.78
CA SER A 41 -7.51 -5.96 -11.14
C SER A 41 -6.94 -5.21 -9.95
N HIS A 42 -5.69 -5.50 -9.61
CA HIS A 42 -4.95 -4.75 -8.60
C HIS A 42 -4.83 -3.26 -8.98
N LEU A 43 -4.59 -2.96 -10.26
CA LEU A 43 -4.45 -1.58 -10.72
C LEU A 43 -5.79 -0.82 -10.63
N SER A 44 -6.87 -1.43 -11.10
CA SER A 44 -8.20 -0.80 -11.08
C SER A 44 -8.67 -0.54 -9.64
N ASN A 45 -8.50 -1.53 -8.75
CA ASN A 45 -8.88 -1.42 -7.34
C ASN A 45 -8.06 -0.33 -6.64
N PHE A 46 -6.74 -0.30 -6.85
CA PHE A 46 -5.87 0.75 -6.31
C PHE A 46 -6.28 2.15 -6.78
N LEU A 47 -6.43 2.35 -8.10
CA LEU A 47 -6.79 3.66 -8.66
C LEU A 47 -8.17 4.13 -8.20
N THR A 48 -9.13 3.22 -8.10
CA THR A 48 -10.48 3.52 -7.62
C THR A 48 -10.45 3.95 -6.15
N ALA A 49 -9.71 3.24 -5.31
CA ALA A 49 -9.58 3.54 -3.89
C ALA A 49 -8.88 4.90 -3.67
N CYS A 50 -7.71 5.11 -4.29
CA CYS A 50 -6.91 6.32 -4.10
C CYS A 50 -7.49 7.57 -4.74
N SER A 51 -8.35 7.44 -5.77
CA SER A 51 -8.91 8.61 -6.45
C SER A 51 -10.18 9.15 -5.79
N HIS A 52 -10.83 8.39 -4.90
CA HIS A 52 -12.10 8.77 -4.27
C HIS A 52 -13.17 9.25 -5.28
N GLY A 53 -13.17 8.68 -6.49
CA GLY A 53 -14.07 9.09 -7.59
C GLY A 53 -13.60 10.33 -8.37
N ASN A 54 -12.48 10.94 -8.02
CA ASN A 54 -11.87 12.04 -8.75
C ASN A 54 -11.10 11.52 -9.98
N ILE A 55 -11.72 11.63 -11.15
CA ILE A 55 -11.14 11.18 -12.43
C ILE A 55 -9.81 11.87 -12.74
N ARG A 56 -9.61 13.14 -12.36
CA ARG A 56 -8.33 13.84 -12.58
C ARG A 56 -7.22 13.18 -11.78
N LEU A 57 -7.46 12.93 -10.50
CA LEU A 57 -6.51 12.22 -9.64
C LEU A 57 -6.23 10.79 -10.15
N ALA A 58 -7.27 10.08 -10.59
CA ALA A 58 -7.11 8.75 -11.18
C ALA A 58 -6.20 8.77 -12.42
N LEU A 59 -6.35 9.76 -13.31
CA LEU A 59 -5.51 9.92 -14.50
C LEU A 59 -4.07 10.30 -14.15
N GLU A 60 -3.87 11.14 -13.14
CA GLU A 60 -2.53 11.50 -12.65
C GLU A 60 -1.80 10.30 -12.01
N LEU A 61 -2.51 9.51 -11.20
CA LEU A 61 -1.98 8.26 -10.64
C LEU A 61 -1.66 7.25 -11.74
N PHE A 62 -2.56 7.06 -12.70
CA PHE A 62 -2.33 6.18 -13.84
C PHE A 62 -1.14 6.64 -14.68
N ARG A 63 -1.02 7.94 -14.96
CA ARG A 63 0.16 8.49 -15.63
C ARG A 63 1.43 8.18 -14.85
N GLY A 64 1.42 8.39 -13.53
CA GLY A 64 2.55 8.07 -12.64
C GLY A 64 2.94 6.58 -12.70
N PHE A 65 1.95 5.69 -12.72
CA PHE A 65 2.17 4.26 -12.91
C PHE A 65 2.84 3.97 -14.27
N VAL A 66 2.30 4.48 -15.38
CA VAL A 66 2.81 4.19 -16.73
C VAL A 66 4.24 4.69 -16.95
N VAL A 67 4.61 5.84 -16.38
CA VAL A 67 5.96 6.43 -16.57
C VAL A 67 6.99 5.94 -15.56
N SER A 68 6.58 5.15 -14.56
CA SER A 68 7.49 4.67 -13.53
C SER A 68 8.52 3.68 -14.09
N GLY A 69 9.77 3.77 -13.61
CA GLY A 69 10.81 2.79 -13.93
C GLY A 69 10.51 1.37 -13.43
N TYR A 70 9.55 1.21 -12.51
CA TYR A 70 9.07 -0.10 -12.06
C TYR A 70 8.03 -0.72 -13.02
N THR A 71 7.47 0.08 -13.93
CA THR A 71 6.47 -0.37 -14.89
C THR A 71 7.15 -0.63 -16.22
N ASN A 72 7.45 -1.90 -16.50
CA ASN A 72 8.08 -2.31 -17.76
C ASN A 72 7.08 -2.29 -18.93
N VAL A 73 6.65 -1.10 -19.34
CA VAL A 73 5.65 -0.89 -20.40
C VAL A 73 6.07 -1.55 -21.72
N GLY A 74 7.37 -1.54 -22.03
CA GLY A 74 7.90 -2.18 -23.23
C GLY A 74 7.67 -3.70 -23.22
N GLU A 75 8.04 -4.37 -22.13
CA GLU A 75 7.82 -5.82 -21.96
C GLU A 75 6.33 -6.17 -21.95
N MET A 76 5.50 -5.37 -21.27
CA MET A 76 4.05 -5.54 -21.27
C MET A 76 3.49 -5.50 -22.69
N ALA A 77 3.89 -4.50 -23.48
CA ALA A 77 3.39 -4.29 -24.83
C ALA A 77 3.84 -5.40 -25.81
N GLN A 78 5.07 -5.91 -25.65
CA GLN A 78 5.63 -7.01 -26.44
C GLN A 78 4.96 -8.35 -26.13
N SER A 79 4.66 -8.64 -24.87
CA SER A 79 4.01 -9.89 -24.44
C SER A 79 2.58 -10.03 -25.00
N GLY A 80 1.84 -8.92 -25.16
CA GLY A 80 0.46 -8.90 -25.64
C GLY A 80 -0.58 -9.46 -24.64
N ARG A 81 -0.16 -10.27 -23.66
CA ARG A 81 -0.97 -10.74 -22.52
C ARG A 81 -0.19 -10.59 -21.22
N TRP A 82 -0.45 -9.47 -20.54
CA TRP A 82 0.12 -9.19 -19.22
C TRP A 82 -0.99 -9.13 -18.17
N LYS A 83 -0.76 -9.71 -16.99
CA LYS A 83 -1.61 -9.52 -15.81
C LYS A 83 -0.81 -8.72 -14.79
N ILE A 84 -1.25 -7.50 -14.50
CA ILE A 84 -0.52 -6.61 -13.59
C ILE A 84 -0.63 -7.16 -12.18
N GLN A 85 0.52 -7.39 -11.53
CA GLN A 85 0.59 -7.90 -10.16
C GLN A 85 0.62 -6.77 -9.15
N MET A 86 0.19 -7.03 -7.92
CA MET A 86 0.14 -6.03 -6.85
C MET A 86 1.48 -5.31 -6.63
N HIS A 87 2.60 -6.05 -6.67
CA HIS A 87 3.93 -5.45 -6.52
C HIS A 87 4.31 -4.45 -7.62
N GLN A 88 3.77 -4.64 -8.83
CA GLN A 88 3.98 -3.74 -9.96
C GLN A 88 3.14 -2.47 -9.80
N VAL A 89 1.98 -2.57 -9.13
CA VAL A 89 1.14 -1.41 -8.81
C VAL A 89 1.78 -0.58 -7.70
N LEU A 90 2.21 -1.22 -6.60
CA LEU A 90 2.66 -0.50 -5.41
C LEU A 90 4.02 0.18 -5.54
N LYS A 91 5.03 -0.50 -6.09
CA LYS A 91 6.40 0.04 -6.17
C LYS A 91 6.49 1.42 -6.83
N PRO A 92 5.79 1.70 -7.95
CA PRO A 92 5.69 3.04 -8.53
C PRO A 92 5.28 4.16 -7.57
N PHE A 93 4.46 3.87 -6.56
CA PHE A 93 3.93 4.88 -5.63
C PHE A 93 4.68 4.90 -4.29
N MET A 94 5.23 3.76 -3.88
CA MET A 94 5.95 3.60 -2.61
C MET A 94 7.44 3.95 -2.71
N ILE A 95 8.07 3.64 -3.84
CA ILE A 95 9.51 3.80 -4.06
C ILE A 95 9.83 4.27 -5.49
N PRO A 96 9.19 5.34 -6.02
CA PRO A 96 9.22 5.68 -7.45
C PRO A 96 10.62 5.74 -8.08
N ASN A 97 11.60 6.29 -7.35
CA ASN A 97 12.95 6.58 -7.85
C ASN A 97 14.05 6.08 -6.88
N ARG A 98 13.74 5.10 -6.03
CA ARG A 98 14.64 4.65 -4.95
C ARG A 98 14.47 3.18 -4.68
N PHE A 99 15.50 2.54 -4.11
CA PHE A 99 15.40 1.12 -3.77
C PHE A 99 14.67 0.89 -2.45
N PHE A 100 14.99 1.69 -1.42
CA PHE A 100 14.41 1.57 -0.08
C PHE A 100 13.22 2.51 0.11
N TYR A 101 12.25 2.05 0.89
CA TYR A 101 11.12 2.88 1.29
C TYR A 101 11.57 4.02 2.22
N ASN A 102 10.88 5.15 2.11
CA ASN A 102 10.99 6.28 3.00
C ASN A 102 9.62 6.95 3.00
N GLU A 103 8.97 7.02 4.16
CA GLU A 103 7.61 7.51 4.29
C GLU A 103 7.46 8.94 3.77
N GLN A 104 8.40 9.83 4.10
CA GLN A 104 8.34 11.25 3.72
C GLN A 104 8.39 11.47 2.21
N LEU A 105 8.97 10.53 1.48
CA LEU A 105 9.10 10.59 0.02
C LEU A 105 8.12 9.63 -0.69
N SER A 106 7.29 8.91 0.06
CA SER A 106 6.31 7.94 -0.45
C SER A 106 4.95 8.59 -0.63
N ARG A 107 4.15 8.10 -1.59
CA ARG A 107 2.74 8.50 -1.73
C ARG A 107 1.80 7.66 -0.86
N ILE A 108 2.32 6.57 -0.31
CA ILE A 108 1.59 5.63 0.54
C ILE A 108 2.29 5.64 1.91
N PRO A 109 1.58 5.97 3.00
CA PRO A 109 2.19 6.02 4.33
C PRO A 109 2.41 4.63 4.91
N ASN A 110 3.24 4.56 5.95
CA ASN A 110 3.43 3.36 6.76
C ASN A 110 2.44 3.38 7.93
N VAL A 111 1.35 2.60 7.81
CA VAL A 111 0.36 2.42 8.88
C VAL A 111 0.87 1.61 10.08
N PHE A 112 2.06 1.02 9.99
CA PHE A 112 2.73 0.35 11.10
C PHE A 112 3.77 1.24 11.79
N GLN A 113 3.99 2.48 11.36
CA GLN A 113 4.99 3.34 11.96
C GLN A 113 4.58 3.77 13.39
N ILE A 114 5.46 3.56 14.38
CA ILE A 114 5.32 4.18 15.71
C ILE A 114 5.56 5.69 15.56
N ARG A 115 4.61 6.52 16.00
CA ARG A 115 4.69 7.98 15.85
C ARG A 115 4.99 8.69 17.16
N SER A 116 4.37 8.29 18.27
CA SER A 116 4.77 8.79 19.59
C SER A 116 6.01 8.07 20.11
N LYS A 117 6.96 8.83 20.66
CA LYS A 117 8.18 8.31 21.30
C LYS A 117 7.93 7.75 22.71
N THR A 118 6.83 8.14 23.35
CA THR A 118 6.54 7.79 24.75
C THR A 118 5.61 6.59 24.84
N HIS A 119 4.45 6.68 24.19
CA HIS A 119 3.38 5.69 24.23
C HIS A 119 2.81 5.48 22.82
N GLY A 120 3.66 5.06 21.88
CA GLY A 120 3.24 4.74 20.51
C GLY A 120 3.06 3.25 20.28
N SER A 121 2.25 2.91 19.28
CA SER A 121 1.99 1.52 18.88
C SER A 121 2.05 1.36 17.36
N HIS A 122 2.53 0.20 16.90
CA HIS A 122 2.45 -0.22 15.50
C HIS A 122 1.01 -0.35 14.99
N PHE A 123 0.02 -0.40 15.89
CA PHE A 123 -1.35 -0.74 15.54
C PHE A 123 -2.31 0.44 15.68
N THR A 124 -1.87 1.61 16.14
CA THR A 124 -2.76 2.77 16.38
C THR A 124 -3.51 3.20 15.12
N ALA A 125 -2.81 3.40 14.00
CA ALA A 125 -3.46 3.76 12.73
C ALA A 125 -4.49 2.72 12.29
N LEU A 126 -4.14 1.43 12.35
CA LEU A 126 -5.04 0.34 11.99
C LEU A 126 -6.26 0.25 12.92
N ARG A 127 -6.08 0.48 14.23
CA ARG A 127 -7.18 0.55 15.19
C ARG A 127 -8.12 1.71 14.89
N ILE A 128 -7.60 2.88 14.53
CA ILE A 128 -8.43 4.04 14.14
C ILE A 128 -9.26 3.67 12.91
N LEU A 129 -8.62 3.14 11.86
CA LEU A 129 -9.30 2.71 10.65
C LEU A 129 -10.35 1.62 10.92
N PHE A 130 -10.03 0.65 11.77
CA PHE A 130 -10.95 -0.41 12.16
C PHE A 130 -12.17 0.12 12.93
N GLU A 131 -11.96 1.01 13.90
CA GLU A 131 -13.07 1.65 14.62
C GLU A 131 -13.94 2.47 13.67
N LEU A 132 -13.37 3.17 12.69
CA LEU A 132 -14.14 3.88 11.67
C LEU A 132 -14.89 2.93 10.73
N HIS A 133 -14.32 1.77 10.42
CA HIS A 133 -14.92 0.75 9.56
C HIS A 133 -16.11 0.05 10.23
N LYS A 134 -16.09 -0.13 11.56
CA LYS A 134 -17.20 -0.74 12.31
C LYS A 134 -18.51 0.03 12.11
N GLY A 135 -19.56 -0.71 11.75
CA GLY A 135 -20.92 -0.17 11.63
C GLY A 135 -21.14 0.74 10.41
N GLN A 136 -20.28 0.66 9.39
CA GLN A 136 -20.50 1.39 8.15
C GLN A 136 -21.62 0.77 7.31
N ASP A 137 -22.55 1.62 6.86
CA ASP A 137 -23.28 1.38 5.62
C ASP A 137 -22.34 1.74 4.46
N ARG A 138 -22.08 0.78 3.56
CA ARG A 138 -21.24 0.94 2.37
C ARG A 138 -21.67 2.11 1.48
N LYS A 139 -22.92 2.59 1.58
CA LYS A 139 -23.43 3.70 0.77
C LYS A 139 -23.19 5.08 1.39
N ALA A 140 -23.01 5.18 2.70
CA ALA A 140 -22.82 6.47 3.39
C ALA A 140 -22.07 6.25 4.72
N PRO A 141 -20.72 6.19 4.71
CA PRO A 141 -19.94 6.07 5.93
C PRO A 141 -20.22 7.25 6.86
N PRO A 142 -20.68 7.02 8.10
CA PRO A 142 -20.97 8.11 9.02
C PRO A 142 -19.67 8.76 9.50
N PHE A 143 -19.71 10.09 9.66
CA PHE A 143 -18.69 10.80 10.42
C PHE A 143 -18.78 10.39 11.89
N LYS A 144 -17.63 10.06 12.49
CA LYS A 144 -17.52 9.74 13.92
C LYS A 144 -16.83 10.89 14.64
N PRO A 145 -17.35 11.32 15.81
CA PRO A 145 -16.70 12.36 16.61
C PRO A 145 -15.28 11.98 17.02
N VAL A 146 -14.31 12.83 16.71
CA VAL A 146 -12.89 12.63 17.07
C VAL A 146 -12.74 12.54 18.59
N ALA A 147 -13.44 13.38 19.34
CA ALA A 147 -13.40 13.37 20.80
C ALA A 147 -13.80 12.01 21.38
N GLN A 148 -14.82 11.35 20.80
CA GLN A 148 -15.27 10.02 21.25
C GLN A 148 -14.24 8.94 20.90
N LEU A 149 -13.68 8.96 19.69
CA LEU A 149 -12.63 8.03 19.28
C LEU A 149 -11.41 8.19 20.20
N LYS A 150 -10.93 9.43 20.40
CA LYS A 150 -9.78 9.73 21.24
C LYS A 150 -10.01 9.29 22.68
N ALA A 151 -11.18 9.56 23.26
CA ALA A 151 -11.52 9.12 24.61
C ALA A 151 -11.36 7.59 24.77
N GLY A 152 -11.88 6.80 23.83
CA GLY A 152 -11.73 5.34 23.87
C GLY A 152 -10.26 4.88 23.78
N PHE A 153 -9.43 5.56 23.00
CA PHE A 153 -7.98 5.27 22.92
C PHE A 153 -7.23 5.67 24.19
N VAL A 154 -7.58 6.80 24.80
CA VAL A 154 -6.96 7.25 26.05
C VAL A 154 -7.36 6.34 27.21
N GLU A 155 -8.64 5.97 27.30
CA GLU A 155 -9.14 5.07 28.34
C GLU A 155 -8.55 3.65 28.23
N THR A 156 -8.38 3.13 27.01
CA THR A 156 -7.86 1.77 26.81
C THR A 156 -6.33 1.72 26.85
N PHE A 157 -5.65 2.71 26.26
CA PHE A 157 -4.21 2.62 25.96
C PHE A 157 -3.37 3.73 26.59
N GLY A 158 -3.97 4.82 27.05
CA GLY A 158 -3.24 6.02 27.47
C GLY A 158 -2.53 6.76 26.31
N MET A 159 -2.92 6.50 25.06
CA MET A 159 -2.19 6.93 23.85
C MET A 159 -2.78 8.20 23.21
N ALA A 160 -2.91 9.29 23.97
CA ALA A 160 -3.48 10.54 23.45
C ALA A 160 -2.65 11.16 22.31
N GLU A 161 -1.34 11.28 22.51
CA GLU A 161 -0.42 11.85 21.54
C GLU A 161 -0.32 10.98 20.28
N ASP A 162 -0.19 9.66 20.45
CA ASP A 162 -0.08 8.74 19.31
C ASP A 162 -1.37 8.72 18.47
N PHE A 163 -2.54 8.87 19.09
CA PHE A 163 -3.80 9.06 18.37
C PHE A 163 -3.78 10.33 17.50
N ASP A 164 -3.32 11.47 18.03
CA ASP A 164 -3.27 12.73 17.29
C ASP A 164 -2.29 12.65 16.12
N LEU A 165 -1.09 12.11 16.34
CA LEU A 165 -0.06 11.95 15.30
C LEU A 165 -0.49 10.98 14.19
N ASN A 166 -1.18 9.89 14.54
CA ASN A 166 -1.74 8.98 13.54
C ASN A 166 -2.92 9.61 12.81
N SER A 167 -3.79 10.35 13.50
CA SER A 167 -4.91 11.07 12.86
C SER A 167 -4.42 12.11 11.85
N ASP A 168 -3.35 12.84 12.19
CA ASP A 168 -2.69 13.78 11.27
C ASP A 168 -2.21 13.08 9.99
N MET A 169 -1.48 11.97 10.15
CA MET A 169 -1.02 11.18 9.02
C MET A 169 -2.19 10.65 8.19
N LEU A 170 -3.23 10.09 8.83
CA LEU A 170 -4.38 9.54 8.12
C LEU A 170 -5.14 10.60 7.31
N LEU A 171 -5.26 11.83 7.82
CA LEU A 171 -5.86 12.97 7.11
C LEU A 171 -4.98 13.41 5.95
N LYS A 172 -3.68 13.62 6.19
CA LYS A 172 -2.71 14.11 5.21
C LYS A 172 -2.60 13.22 3.98
N TYR A 173 -2.70 11.90 4.17
CA TYR A 173 -2.68 10.93 3.08
C TYR A 173 -4.08 10.55 2.57
N GLY A 174 -5.15 11.17 3.09
CA GLY A 174 -6.52 10.94 2.64
C GLY A 174 -7.07 9.54 2.92
N LEU A 175 -6.56 8.85 3.95
CA LEU A 175 -7.15 7.60 4.45
C LEU A 175 -8.44 7.86 5.24
N VAL A 176 -8.53 9.03 5.88
CA VAL A 176 -9.74 9.54 6.50
C VAL A 176 -10.03 10.95 5.98
N GLU A 177 -11.29 11.36 6.05
CA GLU A 177 -11.73 12.71 5.68
C GLU A 177 -12.36 13.39 6.89
N ALA A 178 -11.97 14.63 7.17
CA ALA A 178 -12.61 15.48 8.18
C ALA A 178 -13.89 16.13 7.65
N ASN A 179 -14.89 16.32 8.51
CA ASN A 179 -16.16 16.97 8.16
C ASN A 179 -15.99 18.40 7.62
N ASN A 180 -14.94 19.10 8.07
CA ASN A 180 -14.59 20.45 7.65
C ASN A 180 -13.53 20.50 6.53
N ARG A 181 -13.16 19.34 5.95
CA ARG A 181 -12.17 19.17 4.87
C ARG A 181 -10.74 19.62 5.20
N LEU A 182 -10.39 19.72 6.47
CA LEU A 182 -8.98 19.85 6.86
C LEU A 182 -8.23 18.54 6.53
N ASP A 183 -7.03 18.69 6.00
CA ASP A 183 -6.09 17.63 5.64
C ASP A 183 -4.96 17.44 6.68
N VAL A 184 -5.02 18.20 7.77
CA VAL A 184 -4.10 18.17 8.91
C VAL A 184 -4.93 18.07 10.18
N PHE A 185 -4.44 17.33 11.15
CA PHE A 185 -5.14 17.18 12.42
C PHE A 185 -4.87 18.37 13.35
N ASP A 186 -5.94 19.00 13.81
CA ASP A 186 -5.90 19.98 14.90
C ASP A 186 -7.22 20.02 15.67
N THR A 187 -7.33 20.95 16.62
CA THR A 187 -8.50 21.10 17.50
C THR A 187 -9.80 21.45 16.80
N ARG A 188 -9.76 21.83 15.52
CA ARG A 188 -10.94 22.16 14.70
C ARG A 188 -11.54 20.93 14.02
N VAL A 189 -10.84 19.80 14.01
CA VAL A 189 -11.33 18.55 13.41
C VAL A 189 -12.31 17.89 14.38
N ASP A 190 -13.61 18.15 14.19
CA ASP A 190 -14.65 17.64 15.08
C ASP A 190 -14.96 16.16 14.83
N SER A 191 -15.00 15.75 13.57
CA SER A 191 -15.40 14.40 13.17
C SER A 191 -14.72 13.96 11.90
N ILE A 192 -14.39 12.67 11.84
CA ILE A 192 -13.73 12.03 10.70
C ILE A 192 -14.51 10.81 10.24
N LYS A 193 -14.38 10.46 8.96
CA LYS A 193 -14.89 9.20 8.40
C LYS A 193 -13.81 8.48 7.62
N LEU A 194 -13.96 7.17 7.46
CA LEU A 194 -13.10 6.37 6.58
C LEU A 194 -13.33 6.77 5.12
N THR A 195 -12.26 6.82 4.34
CA THR A 195 -12.36 6.96 2.87
C THR A 195 -12.23 5.59 2.21
N PRO A 196 -12.65 5.43 0.94
CA PRO A 196 -12.33 4.24 0.14
C PRO A 196 -10.85 3.86 0.15
N TYR A 197 -9.95 4.86 0.20
CA TYR A 197 -8.53 4.60 0.33
C TYR A 197 -8.17 4.02 1.70
N GLY A 198 -8.71 4.59 2.80
CA GLY A 198 -8.52 4.05 4.14
C GLY A 198 -9.04 2.63 4.30
N GLU A 199 -10.20 2.32 3.71
CA GLU A 199 -10.74 0.96 3.66
C GLU A 199 -9.79 0.02 2.91
N PHE A 200 -9.38 0.37 1.70
CA PHE A 200 -8.41 -0.40 0.92
C PHE A 200 -7.09 -0.63 1.67
N VAL A 201 -6.62 0.37 2.44
CA VAL A 201 -5.41 0.20 3.25
C VAL A 201 -5.63 -0.83 4.36
N LEU A 202 -6.75 -0.76 5.06
CA LEU A 202 -7.10 -1.68 6.13
C LEU A 202 -7.32 -3.12 5.65
N THR A 203 -8.01 -3.30 4.51
CA THR A 203 -8.48 -4.63 4.06
C THR A 203 -7.53 -5.33 3.09
N ASP A 204 -6.71 -4.57 2.34
CA ASP A 204 -5.88 -5.12 1.27
C ASP A 204 -4.41 -4.72 1.45
N LEU A 205 -4.13 -3.42 1.56
CA LEU A 205 -2.75 -2.93 1.46
C LEU A 205 -1.89 -3.37 2.65
N ALA A 206 -2.40 -3.22 3.87
CA ALA A 206 -1.67 -3.58 5.09
C ALA A 206 -1.37 -5.09 5.17
N LEU A 207 -2.08 -5.91 4.40
CA LEU A 207 -1.88 -7.36 4.32
C LEU A 207 -0.99 -7.78 3.14
N ALA A 208 -0.78 -6.89 2.16
CA ALA A 208 -0.07 -7.22 0.93
C ALA A 208 1.42 -7.43 1.19
N PHE A 209 1.97 -8.54 0.67
CA PHE A 209 3.39 -8.86 0.82
C PHE A 209 4.32 -7.70 0.45
N THR A 210 4.06 -7.03 -0.69
CA THR A 210 4.94 -5.95 -1.17
C THR A 210 4.86 -4.70 -0.31
N TYR A 211 3.71 -4.45 0.33
CA TYR A 211 3.60 -3.34 1.25
C TYR A 211 4.47 -3.60 2.49
N LEU A 212 4.29 -4.77 3.12
CA LEU A 212 5.05 -5.19 4.31
C LEU A 212 6.57 -5.24 4.05
N GLU A 213 6.96 -5.82 2.92
CA GLU A 213 8.36 -5.90 2.48
C GLU A 213 9.03 -4.54 2.30
N LEU A 214 8.26 -3.51 1.95
CA LEU A 214 8.77 -2.17 1.75
C LEU A 214 8.76 -1.37 3.05
N VAL A 215 7.67 -1.40 3.83
CA VAL A 215 7.60 -0.57 5.04
C VAL A 215 8.48 -1.06 6.19
N CYS A 216 8.85 -2.35 6.21
CA CYS A 216 9.67 -2.91 7.29
C CYS A 216 11.05 -2.24 7.45
N VAL A 217 11.57 -1.60 6.39
CA VAL A 217 12.89 -0.92 6.44
C VAL A 217 12.82 0.51 6.99
N ASP A 218 11.62 1.08 7.05
CA ASP A 218 11.35 2.42 7.62
C ASP A 218 10.24 2.26 8.66
N CYS A 219 10.52 1.42 9.64
CA CYS A 219 9.66 1.15 10.77
C CYS A 219 10.50 1.17 12.05
N ALA A 220 9.98 1.78 13.11
CA ALA A 220 10.67 1.79 14.40
C ALA A 220 10.57 0.41 15.06
N ILE A 221 11.63 -0.40 14.98
CA ILE A 221 11.68 -1.75 15.56
C ILE A 221 12.42 -1.70 16.90
N SER A 222 11.72 -1.99 17.99
CA SER A 222 12.24 -1.98 19.37
C SER A 222 13.21 -3.13 19.66
N ASP A 223 13.03 -4.27 19.00
CA ASP A 223 13.92 -5.43 19.11
C ASP A 223 15.18 -5.21 18.26
N ALA A 224 16.32 -5.04 18.94
CA ALA A 224 17.60 -4.77 18.29
C ALA A 224 18.07 -5.94 17.39
N GLU A 225 17.79 -7.19 17.75
CA GLU A 225 18.16 -8.36 16.95
C GLU A 225 17.34 -8.40 15.66
N LYS A 226 16.01 -8.25 15.76
CA LYS A 226 15.13 -8.22 14.59
C LYS A 226 15.42 -7.02 13.69
N SER A 227 15.70 -5.85 14.28
CA SER A 227 16.07 -4.64 13.54
C SER A 227 17.36 -4.84 12.73
N ASN A 228 18.42 -5.37 13.36
CA ASN A 228 19.67 -5.67 12.69
C ASN A 228 19.50 -6.74 11.58
N SER A 229 18.70 -7.77 11.85
CA SER A 229 18.40 -8.82 10.87
C SER A 229 17.71 -8.25 9.63
N ILE A 230 16.67 -7.43 9.79
CA ILE A 230 15.95 -6.79 8.67
C ILE A 230 16.87 -5.85 7.89
N ALA A 231 17.74 -5.10 8.57
CA ALA A 231 18.71 -4.22 7.93
C ALA A 231 19.71 -5.03 7.07
N GLN A 232 20.26 -6.12 7.62
CA GLN A 232 21.19 -6.99 6.92
C GLN A 232 20.55 -7.67 5.69
N LEU A 233 19.34 -8.23 5.86
CA LEU A 233 18.57 -8.81 4.75
C LEU A 233 18.28 -7.79 3.65
N SER A 234 18.11 -6.51 4.00
CA SER A 234 17.89 -5.42 3.02
C SER A 234 19.15 -5.08 2.24
N VAL A 235 20.33 -5.11 2.89
CA VAL A 235 21.63 -4.94 2.22
C VAL A 235 21.90 -6.11 1.27
N ASP A 236 21.67 -7.34 1.72
CA ASP A 236 21.84 -8.53 0.90
C ASP A 236 20.85 -8.56 -0.28
N GLU A 237 19.60 -8.13 -0.07
CA GLU A 237 18.62 -7.97 -1.16
C GLU A 237 19.13 -7.00 -2.23
N TYR A 238 19.69 -5.86 -1.80
CA TYR A 238 20.24 -4.87 -2.72
C TYR A 238 21.43 -5.43 -3.51
N ARG A 239 22.32 -6.18 -2.85
CA ARG A 239 23.43 -6.88 -3.54
C ARG A 239 22.88 -7.83 -4.62
N MET A 240 21.91 -8.68 -4.28
CA MET A 240 21.29 -9.59 -5.25
C MET A 240 20.56 -8.86 -6.39
N HIS A 241 20.02 -7.67 -6.12
CA HIS A 241 19.45 -6.83 -7.17
C HIS A 241 20.51 -6.34 -8.17
N VAL A 242 21.67 -5.88 -7.68
CA VAL A 242 22.79 -5.42 -8.52
C VAL A 242 23.38 -6.57 -9.33
N GLU A 243 23.52 -7.74 -8.71
CA GLU A 243 24.03 -8.98 -9.33
C GLU A 243 23.01 -9.65 -10.27
N ARG A 244 21.78 -9.13 -10.35
CA ARG A 244 20.67 -9.67 -11.14
C ARG A 244 20.29 -11.11 -10.76
N ASN A 245 20.58 -11.53 -9.54
CA ASN A 245 20.18 -12.84 -9.00
C ASN A 245 18.73 -12.78 -8.51
N ARG A 246 17.79 -13.04 -9.41
CA ARG A 246 16.35 -12.88 -9.15
C ARG A 246 15.82 -13.84 -8.09
N LEU A 247 16.24 -15.10 -8.13
CA LEU A 247 15.71 -16.14 -7.25
C LEU A 247 16.11 -15.89 -5.79
N GLU A 248 17.40 -15.68 -5.55
CA GLU A 248 17.93 -15.40 -4.21
C GLU A 248 17.39 -14.07 -3.67
N ARG A 249 17.25 -13.05 -4.53
CA ARG A 249 16.60 -11.80 -4.13
C ARG A 249 15.16 -12.03 -3.63
N VAL A 250 14.38 -12.87 -4.30
CA VAL A 250 13.00 -13.17 -3.88
C VAL A 250 13.00 -13.88 -2.53
N GLN A 251 13.93 -14.81 -2.32
CA GLN A 251 14.08 -15.53 -1.06
C GLN A 251 14.38 -14.56 0.10
N LEU A 252 15.34 -13.65 -0.07
CA LEU A 252 15.68 -12.62 0.93
C LEU A 252 14.49 -11.69 1.23
N ARG A 253 13.71 -11.31 0.20
CA ARG A 253 12.50 -10.49 0.41
C ARG A 253 11.46 -11.22 1.27
N ILE A 254 11.33 -12.53 1.09
CA ILE A 254 10.40 -13.35 1.88
C ILE A 254 10.88 -13.48 3.32
N GLU A 255 12.16 -13.76 3.53
CA GLU A 255 12.77 -13.85 4.86
C GLU A 255 12.67 -12.54 5.63
N LYS A 256 12.99 -11.41 4.97
CA LYS A 256 12.85 -10.06 5.53
C LYS A 256 11.42 -9.76 5.97
N THR A 257 10.46 -10.07 5.10
CA THR A 257 9.04 -9.86 5.41
C THR A 257 8.57 -10.77 6.53
N ALA A 258 9.01 -12.03 6.56
CA ALA A 258 8.68 -12.98 7.62
C ALA A 258 9.17 -12.49 8.99
N ALA A 259 10.40 -11.99 9.06
CA ALA A 259 10.98 -11.43 10.28
C ALA A 259 10.16 -10.23 10.79
N PHE A 260 9.70 -9.37 9.88
CA PHE A 260 8.83 -8.24 10.25
C PHE A 260 7.45 -8.69 10.72
N VAL A 261 6.82 -9.66 10.05
CA VAL A 261 5.53 -10.22 10.50
C VAL A 261 5.65 -10.83 11.89
N GLU A 262 6.69 -11.63 12.11
CA GLU A 262 6.96 -12.25 13.40
C GLU A 262 7.18 -11.20 14.49
N TYR A 263 7.93 -10.14 14.20
CA TYR A 263 8.09 -9.01 15.13
C TYR A 263 6.75 -8.36 15.48
N LEU A 264 5.89 -8.07 14.49
CA LEU A 264 4.56 -7.52 14.74
C LEU A 264 3.68 -8.47 15.57
N GLU A 265 3.75 -9.78 15.35
CA GLU A 265 3.01 -10.76 16.17
C GLU A 265 3.44 -10.71 17.65
N HIS A 266 4.74 -10.56 17.91
CA HIS A 266 5.25 -10.41 19.28
C HIS A 266 4.81 -9.09 19.92
N GLU A 267 4.86 -7.98 19.18
CA GLU A 267 4.38 -6.68 19.66
C GLU A 267 2.88 -6.68 19.93
N GLU A 268 2.08 -7.32 19.07
CA GLU A 268 0.65 -7.44 19.32
C GLU A 268 0.36 -8.33 20.53
N ALA A 269 1.07 -9.44 20.69
CA ALA A 269 0.93 -10.30 21.87
C ALA A 269 1.26 -9.52 23.16
N ARG A 270 2.34 -8.74 23.16
CA ARG A 270 2.73 -7.86 24.27
C ARG A 270 1.63 -6.84 24.60
N GLU A 271 1.05 -6.21 23.60
CA GLU A 271 -0.03 -5.23 23.79
C GLU A 271 -1.34 -5.87 24.25
N ILE A 272 -1.67 -7.09 23.79
CA ILE A 272 -2.85 -7.83 24.26
C ILE A 272 -2.77 -8.08 25.76
N GLU A 273 -1.62 -8.53 26.26
CA GLU A 273 -1.39 -8.73 27.70
C GLU A 273 -1.44 -7.39 28.45
N LEU A 274 -0.74 -6.37 27.95
CA LEU A 274 -0.64 -5.06 28.62
C LEU A 274 -2.01 -4.35 28.74
N PHE A 275 -2.86 -4.47 27.73
CA PHE A 275 -4.15 -3.76 27.67
C PHE A 275 -5.36 -4.68 27.90
N ASN A 276 -5.15 -5.93 28.34
CA ASN A 276 -6.18 -6.94 28.59
C ASN A 276 -7.16 -7.10 27.40
N MET A 277 -6.64 -7.22 26.17
CA MET A 277 -7.44 -7.26 24.94
C MET A 277 -7.74 -8.68 24.45
N HIS A 278 -7.77 -9.69 25.33
CA HIS A 278 -7.88 -11.10 24.93
C HIS A 278 -9.13 -11.43 24.09
N ASP A 279 -10.21 -10.68 24.27
CA ASP A 279 -11.48 -10.86 23.54
C ASP A 279 -11.48 -10.21 22.14
N ARG A 280 -10.42 -9.51 21.75
CA ARG A 280 -10.33 -8.83 20.46
C ARG A 280 -9.61 -9.69 19.43
N ALA A 281 -10.08 -9.63 18.19
CA ALA A 281 -9.42 -10.28 17.07
C ALA A 281 -8.02 -9.69 16.85
N LYS A 282 -7.04 -10.57 16.63
CA LYS A 282 -5.65 -10.20 16.34
C LYS A 282 -5.53 -9.63 14.93
N ILE A 283 -4.97 -8.43 14.81
CA ILE A 283 -4.62 -7.78 13.54
C ILE A 283 -3.60 -8.65 12.79
N THR A 284 -2.61 -9.18 13.51
CA THR A 284 -1.50 -9.95 12.92
C THR A 284 -1.92 -11.33 12.42
N ALA A 285 -3.04 -11.90 12.91
CA ALA A 285 -3.54 -13.18 12.43
C ALA A 285 -3.92 -13.14 10.94
N ASN A 286 -4.61 -12.09 10.51
CA ASN A 286 -4.95 -11.89 9.10
C ASN A 286 -3.71 -11.62 8.25
N LEU A 287 -2.75 -10.85 8.80
CA LEU A 287 -1.48 -10.54 8.17
C LEU A 287 -0.67 -11.82 7.92
N ARG A 288 -0.53 -12.68 8.94
CA ARG A 288 0.15 -13.98 8.83
C ARG A 288 -0.49 -14.88 7.77
N ALA A 289 -1.81 -15.02 7.80
CA ALA A 289 -2.53 -15.84 6.82
C ALA A 289 -2.35 -15.34 5.38
N ALA A 290 -2.41 -14.02 5.17
CA ALA A 290 -2.15 -13.40 3.87
C ALA A 290 -0.70 -13.63 3.42
N PHE A 291 0.26 -13.41 4.31
CA PHE A 291 1.68 -13.63 4.05
C PHE A 291 2.00 -15.08 3.67
N ASP A 292 1.47 -16.05 4.42
CA ASP A 292 1.71 -17.48 4.17
C ASP A 292 1.11 -17.96 2.84
N THR A 293 -0.01 -17.36 2.43
CA THR A 293 -0.60 -17.61 1.11
C THR A 293 0.25 -16.98 0.00
N GLU A 294 0.68 -15.73 0.18
CA GLU A 294 1.45 -15.00 -0.82
C GLU A 294 2.86 -15.56 -1.01
N ARG A 295 3.56 -15.96 0.05
CA ARG A 295 4.95 -16.47 -0.04
C ARG A 295 5.04 -17.69 -0.95
N VAL A 296 4.07 -18.61 -0.87
CA VAL A 296 4.04 -19.82 -1.70
C VAL A 296 3.90 -19.43 -3.17
N ARG A 297 2.94 -18.55 -3.47
CA ARG A 297 2.69 -18.04 -4.82
C ARG A 297 3.92 -17.31 -5.40
N ILE A 298 4.58 -16.50 -4.58
CA ILE A 298 5.75 -15.72 -4.98
C ILE A 298 6.93 -16.65 -5.30
N LEU A 299 7.21 -17.64 -4.45
CA LEU A 299 8.27 -18.63 -4.69
C LEU A 299 8.01 -19.44 -5.95
N SER A 300 6.81 -20.00 -6.11
CA SER A 300 6.47 -20.76 -7.32
C SER A 300 6.61 -19.90 -8.58
N SER A 301 6.23 -18.62 -8.51
CA SER A 301 6.42 -17.70 -9.63
C SER A 301 7.88 -17.33 -9.86
N ALA A 302 8.71 -17.25 -8.83
CA ALA A 302 10.13 -16.96 -8.97
C ALA A 302 10.85 -18.12 -9.65
N VAL A 303 10.63 -19.36 -9.18
CA VAL A 303 11.22 -20.58 -9.76
C VAL A 303 10.83 -20.80 -11.22
N ARG A 304 9.58 -20.47 -11.59
CA ARG A 304 9.14 -20.58 -12.99
C ARG A 304 9.81 -19.57 -13.93
N ASN A 305 10.27 -18.42 -13.40
CA ASN A 305 10.80 -17.31 -14.19
C ASN A 305 12.29 -17.01 -13.88
N SER A 306 12.98 -17.95 -13.23
CA SER A 306 14.42 -17.92 -12.93
C SER A 306 15.20 -18.73 -13.95
#